data_AF-U5W8A4-F1
#
_entry.id   AF-U5W8A4-F1
#
_cell.length_a   1.000
_cell.length_b   1.000
_cell.length_c   1.000
_cell.angle_alpha   90.00
_cell.angle_beta   90.00
_cell.angle_gamma   90.00
#
_symmetry.space_group_name_H-M   'P 1'
#
loop_
_entity.id
_entity.type
_entity.pdbx_description
1 polymer ?
#
loop_
_entity_poly.entity_id
_entity_poly.type
_entity_poly.pdbx_seq_one_letter_code
_entity_poly.pdbx_strand_id
1 'polypeptide(L)' 'MGELARPFALTPQAISHHVGVLRKCGLVEQRREGTSRPCRLRVDQLALLGSWIDEQRRAWDDRLDALEGHLGAPQ' A
#
# COMPACT_ATOMS: atom_id res chain seq x y z
N MET A 1 9.20 12.29 -13.70
CA MET A 1 9.90 11.07 -13.27
C MET A 1 11.33 11.34 -12.79
N GLY A 2 12.10 12.23 -13.45
CA GLY A 2 13.48 12.52 -13.02
C GLY A 2 13.62 12.96 -11.56
N GLU A 3 12.70 13.78 -11.04
CA GLU A 3 12.73 14.20 -9.62
C GLU A 3 12.29 13.10 -8.66
N LEU A 4 11.26 12.32 -9.01
CA LEU A 4 10.77 11.20 -8.21
C LEU A 4 11.83 10.10 -8.04
N ALA A 5 12.81 10.04 -8.95
CA ALA A 5 13.90 9.06 -8.93
C ALA A 5 15.09 9.47 -8.07
N ARG A 6 15.29 10.77 -7.81
CA ARG A 6 16.45 11.27 -7.06
C ARG A 6 16.62 10.68 -5.65
N PRO A 7 15.56 10.43 -4.84
CA PRO A 7 15.73 9.94 -3.48
C PRO A 7 15.86 8.41 -3.39
N PHE A 8 15.68 7.67 -4.48
CA PHE A 8 15.71 6.20 -4.45
C PHE A 8 16.95 5.68 -5.18
N ALA A 9 17.62 4.68 -4.60
CA ALA A 9 18.68 3.92 -5.25
C ALA A 9 18.11 2.93 -6.29
N LEU A 10 17.17 3.39 -7.13
CA LEU A 10 16.46 2.60 -8.13
C LEU A 10 16.63 3.21 -9.52
N THR A 11 16.58 2.37 -10.54
CA THR A 11 16.59 2.85 -11.92
C THR A 11 15.28 3.58 -12.26
N PRO A 12 15.30 4.58 -13.16
CA PRO A 12 14.09 5.25 -13.62
C PRO A 12 13.03 4.28 -14.17
N GLN A 13 13.47 3.18 -14.78
CA GLN A 13 12.60 2.11 -15.28
C GLN A 13 11.87 1.40 -14.12
N ALA A 14 12.59 1.03 -13.05
CA ALA A 14 12.02 0.40 -11.86
C ALA A 14 10.99 1.32 -11.19
N ILE A 15 11.32 2.61 -11.04
CA ILE A 15 10.40 3.60 -10.46
C ILE A 15 9.15 3.73 -11.33
N SER A 16 9.29 3.78 -12.66
CA SER A 16 8.15 3.81 -13.57
C SER A 16 7.27 2.56 -13.45
N HIS A 17 7.87 1.40 -13.23
CA HIS A 17 7.14 0.16 -12.97
C HIS A 17 6.34 0.25 -11.66
N HIS A 18 6.96 0.65 -10.55
CA HIS A 18 6.28 0.83 -9.26
C HIS A 18 5.14 1.84 -9.34
N VAL A 19 5.37 3.01 -9.93
CA VAL A 19 4.33 4.03 -10.14
C VAL A 19 3.20 3.49 -11.01
N GLY A 20 3.52 2.68 -12.02
CA GLY A 20 2.54 1.99 -12.85
C GLY A 20 1.64 1.04 -12.06
N VAL A 21 2.21 0.24 -11.16
CA VAL A 21 1.46 -0.65 -10.25
C VAL A 21 0.61 0.16 -9.28
N LEU A 22 1.18 1.16 -8.61
CA LEU A 22 0.46 2.02 -7.66
C LEU A 22 -0.72 2.75 -8.33
N ARG A 23 -0.56 3.18 -9.59
CA ARG A 23 -1.64 3.76 -10.38
C ARG A 23 -2.73 2.75 -10.72
N LYS A 24 -2.36 1.52 -11.11
CA LYS A 24 -3.33 0.43 -11.39
C LYS A 24 -4.17 0.11 -10.15
N CYS A 25 -3.56 0.15 -8.97
CA CYS A 25 -4.24 -0.04 -7.69
C CYS A 25 -5.00 1.21 -7.22
N GLY A 26 -4.98 2.32 -7.97
CA GLY A 26 -5.67 3.55 -7.61
C GLY A 26 -5.02 4.34 -6.47
N LEU A 27 -3.83 3.97 -6.00
CA LEU A 27 -3.11 4.61 -4.88
C LEU A 27 -2.37 5.90 -5.29
N VAL A 28 -2.09 6.05 -6.58
CA VAL A 28 -1.40 7.23 -7.15
C VAL A 28 -2.18 7.70 -8.37
N GLU A 29 -2.26 9.02 -8.54
CA GLU A 29 -2.69 9.65 -9.78
C GLU A 29 -1.49 10.24 -10.53
N GLN A 30 -1.58 10.25 -11.86
CA GLN A 30 -0.56 10.85 -12.72
C GLN A 30 -1.26 11.73 -13.76
N ARG A 31 -0.87 13.00 -13.83
CA ARG A 31 -1.33 13.92 -14.88
C ARG A 31 -0.23 14.16 -15.90
N ARG A 32 -0.60 14.47 -17.14
CA ARG A 32 0.35 14.91 -18.18
C ARG A 32 0.36 16.43 -18.18
N GLU A 33 1.52 17.01 -17.91
CA GLU A 33 1.77 18.45 -17.98
C GLU A 33 2.96 18.68 -18.92
N GLY A 34 2.66 18.83 -20.21
CA GLY A 34 3.68 18.90 -21.26
C GLY A 34 4.57 17.65 -21.24
N THR A 35 5.88 17.86 -21.10
CA THR A 35 6.89 16.79 -20.96
C THR A 35 6.96 16.20 -19.55
N SER A 36 6.38 16.89 -18.56
CA SER A 36 6.35 16.43 -17.18
C SER A 36 5.17 15.48 -16.93
N ARG A 37 5.42 14.56 -16.00
CA ARG A 37 4.42 13.62 -15.47
C ARG A 37 4.42 13.74 -13.95
N PRO A 38 3.80 14.78 -13.38
CA PRO A 38 3.61 14.86 -11.95
C PRO A 38 2.82 13.63 -11.46
N CYS A 39 3.33 13.02 -10.40
CA CYS A 39 2.69 11.89 -9.73
C CYS A 39 2.28 12.34 -8.34
N ARG A 40 1.03 12.12 -7.95
CA ARG A 40 0.49 12.50 -6.65
C ARG A 40 -0.12 11.30 -5.96
N LEU A 41 0.15 11.17 -4.67
CA LEU A 41 -0.42 10.13 -3.83
C LEU A 41 -1.91 10.43 -3.55
N ARG A 42 -2.76 9.40 -3.63
CA ARG A 42 -4.17 9.51 -3.26
C ARG A 42 -4.33 9.12 -1.80
N VAL A 43 -4.20 10.11 -0.92
CA VAL A 43 -4.23 9.95 0.55
C VAL A 43 -5.48 9.19 1.01
N ASP A 44 -6.65 9.51 0.44
CA ASP A 44 -7.91 8.85 0.81
C ASP A 44 -7.90 7.34 0.53
N GLN A 45 -7.26 6.91 -0.56
CA GLN A 45 -7.16 5.50 -0.92
C GLN A 45 -6.18 4.74 -0.03
N LEU A 46 -5.11 5.42 0.40
CA LEU A 46 -4.19 4.89 1.39
C LEU A 46 -4.83 4.74 2.77
N ALA A 47 -5.62 5.73 3.18
CA ALA A 47 -6.38 5.65 4.42
C ALA A 47 -7.38 4.48 4.38
N LEU A 48 -8.10 4.31 3.27
CA LEU A 48 -9.02 3.18 3.08
C LEU A 48 -8.29 1.83 3.17
N LEU A 49 -7.15 1.69 2.50
CA LEU A 49 -6.32 0.49 2.57
C LEU A 49 -5.84 0.22 4.00
N GLY A 50 -5.40 1.26 4.72
CA GLY A 50 -4.98 1.16 6.11
C GLY A 50 -6.10 0.64 7.01
N SER A 51 -7.29 1.24 6.91
CA SER A 51 -8.47 0.80 7.67
C SER A 51 -8.82 -0.67 7.39
N TRP A 52 -8.78 -1.09 6.12
CA TRP A 52 -9.03 -2.48 5.75
C TRP A 52 -7.98 -3.44 6.33
N ILE A 53 -6.69 -3.09 6.27
CA ILE A 53 -5.61 -3.90 6.87
C ILE A 53 -5.83 -4.04 8.39
N ASP A 54 -6.19 -2.96 9.06
CA ASP A 54 -6.44 -2.97 10.51
C ASP A 54 -7.65 -3.84 10.87
N GLU A 55 -8.71 -3.85 10.05
CA GLU A 55 -9.84 -4.76 10.22
C GLU A 55 -9.43 -6.22 10.05
N GLN A 56 -8.62 -6.54 9.02
CA GLN A 56 -8.12 -7.89 8.83
C GLN A 56 -7.23 -8.33 10.00
N ARG A 57 -6.36 -7.44 10.50
CA ARG A 57 -5.52 -7.74 11.67
C ARG A 57 -6.37 -8.12 12.88
N ARG A 58 -7.35 -7.29 13.24
CA ARG A 58 -8.27 -7.60 14.36
C ARG A 58 -8.97 -8.95 14.18
N ALA A 59 -9.49 -9.23 13.00
CA ALA A 59 -10.18 -10.49 12.74
C ALA A 59 -9.25 -11.72 12.84
N TRP A 60 -7.95 -11.57 12.58
CA TRP A 60 -6.97 -12.63 12.76
C TRP A 60 -6.56 -12.77 14.22
N ASP A 61 -6.33 -11.66 14.93
CA ASP A 61 -6.02 -11.65 16.35
C ASP A 61 -7.14 -12.36 17.14
N ASP A 62 -8.41 -11.99 16.90
CA ASP A 62 -9.58 -12.61 17.56
C ASP A 62 -9.63 -14.14 17.33
N ARG A 63 -9.28 -14.60 16.12
CA ARG A 63 -9.27 -16.03 15.77
C ARG A 63 -8.13 -16.77 16.46
N LEU A 64 -6.97 -16.13 16.57
CA LEU A 64 -5.79 -16.70 17.23
C LEU A 64 -6.03 -16.77 18.73
N ASP A 65 -6.58 -15.72 19.35
CA ASP A 65 -6.95 -15.69 20.76
C ASP A 65 -7.97 -16.81 21.09
N ALA A 66 -8.97 -17.02 20.23
CA ALA A 66 -9.93 -18.10 20.40
C ALA A 66 -9.28 -19.50 20.29
N LEU A 67 -8.33 -19.65 19.37
CA LEU A 67 -7.57 -20.90 19.22
C LEU A 67 -6.68 -21.18 20.43
N GLU A 68 -5.98 -20.16 20.94
CA GLU A 68 -5.18 -20.25 22.16
C GLU A 68 -6.05 -20.64 23.36
N GLY A 69 -7.23 -20.04 23.50
CA GLY A 69 -8.19 -20.41 24.54
C GLY A 69 -8.64 -21.87 24.45
N HIS A 70 -8.82 -22.41 23.24
CA HIS A 70 -9.18 -23.81 23.04
C HIS A 70 -8.03 -24.78 23.35
N LEU A 71 -6.79 -24.40 23.02
CA LEU A 71 -5.60 -25.23 23.26
C LEU A 71 -5.07 -25.15 24.70
N GLY A 72 -5.32 -24.03 25.40
CA GLY A 72 -4.91 -23.81 26.79
C GLY A 72 -5.91 -24.32 27.83
N ALA A 73 -7.11 -24.73 27.43
CA ALA A 73 -8.07 -25.35 28.32
C ALA A 73 -7.60 -26.78 28.68
N PRO A 74 -7.35 -27.10 29.96
CA PRO A 74 -7.17 -28.50 30.36
C PRO A 74 -8.48 -29.26 30.09
N GLN A 75 -8.35 -30.43 29.47
CA GLN A 75 -9.47 -31.27 29.05
C GLN A 75 -10.21 -31.88 30.24
#